data_AF-A0A2Z7B0C3-F1
#
_entry.id   AF-A0A2Z7B0C3-F1
#
_cell.length_a   1.000
_cell.length_b   1.000
_cell.length_c   1.000
_cell.angle_alpha   90.00
_cell.angle_beta   90.00
_cell.angle_gamma   90.00
#
_symmetry.space_group_name_H-M   'P 1'
#
loop_
_entity.id
_entity.type
_entity.pdbx_description
1 polymer ?
#
loop_
_entity_poly.entity_id
_entity_poly.type
_entity_poly.pdbx_seq_one_letter_code
_entity_poly.pdbx_strand_id
1 'polypeptide(L)'
;MSGRGRGRRSFTEGDSESDGMNPVLNTMAQLLERLVDQTTNGNGQTSGRIVSCENPHERFRRQRPQEFSGTTDPLIAESWIKSIEVIFDYLQLSELEIPRCAM
;
A
#
# COMPACT_ATOMS: atom_id res chain seq x y z
N MET A 1 58.38 10.93 -51.87
CA MET A 1 57.33 11.63 -51.10
C MET A 1 56.60 10.61 -50.26
N SER A 2 56.43 10.91 -48.96
CA SER A 2 55.49 10.41 -47.93
C SER A 2 54.86 9.01 -48.05
N GLY A 3 54.78 8.17 -47.02
CA GLY A 3 54.77 8.49 -45.59
C GLY A 3 54.83 7.26 -44.67
N ARG A 4 55.01 7.57 -43.39
CA ARG A 4 55.22 6.69 -42.23
C ARG A 4 53.93 5.95 -41.83
N GLY A 5 53.96 4.62 -41.81
CA GLY A 5 52.96 3.79 -41.12
C GLY A 5 53.47 3.35 -39.75
N ARG A 6 52.84 3.83 -38.68
CA ARG A 6 53.18 3.54 -37.28
C ARG A 6 52.88 2.08 -36.92
N GLY A 7 53.82 1.48 -36.18
CA GLY A 7 53.77 0.12 -35.67
C GLY A 7 52.51 -0.18 -34.85
N ARG A 8 51.86 -1.27 -35.24
CA ARG A 8 50.80 -1.98 -34.54
C ARG A 8 51.38 -2.57 -33.26
N ARG A 9 50.99 -2.05 -32.09
CA ARG A 9 51.29 -2.66 -30.79
C ARG A 9 50.07 -3.44 -30.30
N SER A 10 50.41 -4.60 -29.77
CA SER A 10 49.62 -5.73 -29.29
C SER A 10 48.67 -5.40 -28.13
N PHE A 11 47.49 -6.03 -28.19
CA PHE A 11 46.65 -6.61 -27.12
C PHE A 11 46.71 -6.05 -25.70
N THR A 12 45.55 -5.63 -25.18
CA THR A 12 44.92 -6.24 -23.99
C THR A 12 43.41 -6.05 -24.09
N GLU A 13 42.68 -7.16 -23.89
CA GLU A 13 41.23 -7.20 -23.76
C GLU A 13 40.72 -6.21 -22.70
N GLY A 14 39.62 -5.56 -23.04
CA GLY A 14 38.78 -4.81 -22.15
C GLY A 14 37.35 -4.85 -22.68
N ASP A 15 36.91 -6.03 -23.11
CA ASP A 15 35.48 -6.30 -23.26
C ASP A 15 34.88 -6.16 -21.86
N SER A 16 34.34 -4.97 -21.56
CA SER A 16 33.37 -4.82 -20.48
C SER A 16 32.03 -5.30 -21.01
N GLU A 17 32.02 -6.57 -21.42
CA GLU A 17 30.83 -7.33 -21.67
C GLU A 17 30.23 -7.62 -20.29
N SER A 18 29.52 -6.64 -19.74
CA SER A 18 28.55 -6.91 -18.67
C SER A 18 27.30 -7.56 -19.30
N ASP A 19 27.48 -8.55 -20.17
CA ASP A 19 26.41 -9.34 -20.81
C ASP A 19 25.99 -10.47 -19.87
N GLY A 20 25.60 -10.06 -18.68
CA GLY A 20 25.28 -10.91 -17.57
C GLY A 20 24.55 -10.13 -16.50
N MET A 21 23.71 -9.17 -16.89
CA MET A 21 22.66 -8.70 -15.98
C MET A 21 21.78 -9.91 -15.68
N ASN A 22 22.12 -10.54 -14.55
CA ASN A 22 21.58 -11.77 -14.02
C ASN A 22 20.13 -11.99 -14.49
N PRO A 23 19.82 -13.05 -15.24
CA PRO A 23 18.44 -13.34 -15.65
C PRO A 23 17.52 -13.42 -14.43
N VAL A 24 18.08 -13.78 -13.27
CA VAL A 24 17.42 -13.75 -11.96
C VAL A 24 17.03 -12.32 -11.56
N LEU A 25 17.89 -11.31 -11.73
CA LEU A 25 17.55 -9.91 -11.41
C LEU A 25 16.41 -9.40 -12.29
N ASN A 26 16.45 -9.72 -13.59
CA ASN A 26 15.36 -9.38 -14.51
C ASN A 26 14.05 -10.10 -14.13
N THR A 27 14.15 -11.36 -13.75
CA THR A 27 12.99 -12.14 -13.24
C THR A 27 12.44 -11.53 -11.95
N MET A 28 13.31 -11.10 -11.04
CA MET A 28 12.90 -10.43 -9.80
C MET A 28 12.25 -9.07 -10.09
N ALA A 29 12.76 -8.30 -11.04
CA ALA A 29 12.14 -7.03 -11.44
C ALA A 29 10.72 -7.25 -12.01
N GLN A 30 10.55 -8.22 -12.90
CA GLN A 30 9.24 -8.58 -13.46
C GLN A 30 8.25 -9.07 -12.40
N LEU A 31 8.73 -9.81 -11.38
CA LEU A 31 7.88 -10.24 -10.26
C LEU A 31 7.46 -9.08 -9.36
N LEU A 32 8.36 -8.13 -9.10
CA LEU A 32 8.07 -6.93 -8.32
C LEU A 32 7.05 -6.04 -9.04
N GLU A 33 7.23 -5.80 -10.34
CA GLU A 33 6.31 -5.00 -11.15
C GLU A 33 4.90 -5.61 -11.14
N ARG A 34 4.81 -6.94 -11.34
CA ARG A 34 3.55 -7.67 -11.25
C ARG A 34 2.90 -7.60 -9.87
N LEU A 35 3.66 -7.56 -8.77
CA LEU A 35 3.10 -7.39 -7.43
C LEU A 35 2.57 -5.97 -7.23
N VAL A 36 3.29 -4.95 -7.70
CA VAL A 36 2.81 -3.55 -7.64
C VAL A 36 1.54 -3.38 -8.46
N ASP A 37 1.48 -3.94 -9.67
CA ASP A 37 0.30 -3.89 -10.54
C ASP A 37 -0.93 -4.59 -9.93
N GLN A 38 -0.71 -5.71 -9.24
CA GLN A 38 -1.78 -6.41 -8.49
C GLN A 38 -2.31 -5.60 -7.30
N THR A 39 -1.51 -4.71 -6.71
CA THR A 39 -1.98 -3.84 -5.62
C THR A 39 -2.79 -2.63 -6.11
N THR A 40 -2.55 -2.15 -7.33
CA THR A 40 -3.27 -1.00 -7.90
C THR A 40 -4.53 -1.40 -8.67
N ASN A 41 -4.54 -2.57 -9.32
CA ASN A 41 -5.67 -3.04 -10.11
C ASN A 41 -6.42 -4.17 -9.37
N GLY A 42 -7.35 -3.76 -8.52
CA GLY A 42 -7.94 -4.59 -7.47
C GLY A 42 -8.47 -5.97 -7.87
N ASN A 43 -8.30 -6.91 -6.94
CA ASN A 43 -9.15 -8.07 -6.82
C ASN A 43 -9.23 -8.46 -5.33
N GLY A 44 -10.45 -8.47 -4.79
CA GLY A 44 -10.72 -8.88 -3.42
C GLY A 44 -10.23 -10.30 -3.14
N GLN A 45 -9.89 -10.55 -1.87
CA GLN A 45 -9.35 -11.81 -1.32
C GLN A 45 -7.81 -11.86 -1.22
N THR A 46 -7.26 -11.11 -0.26
CA THR A 46 -6.12 -11.61 0.51
C THR A 46 -6.47 -11.58 1.99
N SER A 47 -6.88 -12.76 2.47
CA SER A 47 -6.92 -13.05 3.90
C SER A 47 -5.48 -12.99 4.41
N GLY A 48 -5.20 -12.03 5.29
CA GLY A 48 -3.97 -12.01 6.07
C GLY A 48 -2.97 -10.91 5.66
N ARG A 49 -2.90 -9.89 6.52
CA ARG A 49 -1.73 -9.02 6.72
C ARG A 49 -1.58 -7.81 5.80
N ILE A 50 -2.64 -7.05 5.61
CA ILE A 50 -2.53 -5.60 5.31
C ILE A 50 -3.20 -4.85 6.46
N VAL A 51 -2.42 -4.52 7.49
CA VAL A 51 -2.90 -3.67 8.59
C VAL A 51 -2.99 -2.19 8.18
N SER A 52 -2.88 -1.86 6.89
CA SER A 52 -2.53 -0.50 6.46
C SER A 52 -3.44 0.16 5.41
N CYS A 53 -4.57 -0.42 5.01
CA CYS A 53 -5.49 0.29 4.11
C CYS A 53 -6.94 -0.18 4.25
N GLU A 54 -7.36 -0.61 5.45
CA GLU A 54 -8.77 -0.89 5.65
C GLU A 54 -9.51 0.45 5.81
N ASN A 55 -10.55 0.65 5.01
CA ASN A 55 -11.35 1.88 5.02
C ASN A 55 -11.90 2.12 6.46
N PRO A 56 -11.77 3.33 7.03
CA PRO A 56 -12.23 3.63 8.38
C PRO A 56 -13.71 3.27 8.61
N HIS A 57 -14.56 3.45 7.59
CA HIS A 57 -15.97 3.07 7.64
C HIS A 57 -16.15 1.54 7.79
N GLU A 58 -15.34 0.73 7.11
CA GLU A 58 -15.44 -0.72 7.21
C GLU A 58 -14.99 -1.21 8.60
N ARG A 59 -13.90 -0.64 9.12
CA ARG A 59 -13.43 -0.91 10.49
C ARG A 59 -14.50 -0.58 11.53
N PHE A 60 -15.19 0.55 11.35
CA PHE A 60 -16.31 0.97 12.20
C PHE A 60 -17.49 -0.01 12.12
N ARG A 61 -17.93 -0.37 10.91
CA ARG A 61 -19.05 -1.32 10.72
C ARG A 61 -18.77 -2.70 11.35
N ARG A 62 -17.52 -3.16 11.34
CA ARG A 62 -17.13 -4.44 11.98
C ARG A 62 -17.31 -4.44 13.50
N GLN A 63 -17.28 -3.27 14.13
CA GLN A 63 -17.57 -3.14 15.58
C GLN A 63 -19.06 -3.27 15.90
N ARG A 64 -19.95 -3.30 14.88
CA ARG A 64 -21.41 -3.34 15.03
C ARG A 64 -21.90 -2.28 16.02
N PRO A 65 -21.66 -0.99 15.71
CA PRO A 65 -22.11 0.10 16.56
C PRO A 65 -23.61 -0.01 16.82
N GLN A 66 -24.03 0.31 18.03
CA GLN A 66 -25.44 0.30 18.40
C GLN A 66 -26.22 1.31 17.56
N GLU A 67 -27.39 0.94 17.06
CA GLU A 67 -28.28 1.86 16.35
C GLU A 67 -28.95 2.83 17.32
N PHE A 68 -29.11 4.08 16.90
CA PHE A 68 -29.86 5.06 17.68
C PHE A 68 -31.34 4.80 17.56
N SER A 69 -32.04 4.70 18.69
CA SER A 69 -33.48 4.40 18.72
C SER A 69 -34.38 5.61 18.44
N GLY A 70 -33.83 6.81 18.20
CA GLY A 70 -34.62 8.02 17.99
C GLY A 70 -35.31 8.56 19.26
N THR A 71 -34.77 8.23 20.43
CA THR A 71 -35.33 8.66 21.72
C THR A 71 -35.23 10.19 21.92
N THR A 72 -36.18 10.75 22.68
CA THR A 72 -36.15 12.17 23.11
C THR A 72 -35.52 12.36 24.49
N ASP A 73 -35.17 11.27 25.19
CA ASP A 73 -34.49 11.34 26.48
C ASP A 73 -33.00 11.73 26.27
N PRO A 74 -32.55 12.87 26.81
CA PRO A 74 -31.17 13.33 26.66
C PRO A 74 -30.16 12.36 27.29
N LEU A 75 -30.50 11.66 28.37
CA LEU A 75 -29.57 10.73 29.03
C LEU A 75 -29.31 9.50 28.17
N ILE A 76 -30.35 8.99 27.52
CA ILE A 76 -30.22 7.85 26.61
C ILE A 76 -29.46 8.27 25.35
N ALA A 77 -29.72 9.48 24.83
CA ALA A 77 -28.97 10.04 23.70
C ALA A 77 -27.48 10.21 24.03
N GLU A 78 -27.14 10.78 25.19
CA GLU A 78 -25.75 10.90 25.65
C GLU A 78 -25.08 9.55 25.82
N SER A 79 -25.78 8.57 26.39
CA SER A 79 -25.25 7.22 26.56
C SER A 79 -24.95 6.57 25.20
N TRP A 80 -25.80 6.78 24.20
CA TRP A 80 -25.57 6.30 22.85
C TRP A 80 -24.35 6.99 22.22
N ILE A 81 -24.23 8.31 22.31
CA ILE A 81 -23.07 9.06 21.79
C ILE A 81 -21.77 8.54 22.41
N LYS A 82 -21.70 8.40 23.74
CA LYS A 82 -20.52 7.86 24.44
C LYS A 82 -20.16 6.45 23.96
N SER A 83 -21.15 5.61 23.66
CA SER A 83 -20.90 4.27 23.13
C SER A 83 -20.24 4.29 21.75
N ILE A 84 -20.58 5.28 20.91
CA ILE A 84 -19.98 5.49 19.60
C ILE A 84 -18.56 6.08 19.72
N GLU A 85 -18.35 7.05 20.63
CA GLU A 85 -17.03 7.65 20.90
C GLU A 85 -16.00 6.61 21.32
N VAL A 86 -16.38 5.64 22.17
CA VAL A 86 -15.50 4.52 22.57
C VAL A 86 -15.00 3.74 21.36
N ILE A 87 -15.83 3.58 20.33
CA ILE A 87 -15.43 2.88 19.09
C ILE A 87 -14.44 3.72 18.29
N PHE A 88 -14.67 5.04 18.19
CA PHE A 88 -13.75 5.95 17.50
C PHE A 88 -12.38 5.98 18.17
N ASP A 89 -12.35 6.04 19.51
CA ASP A 89 -11.12 6.00 20.31
C ASP A 89 -10.38 4.68 20.12
N TYR A 90 -11.10 3.55 20.17
CA TYR A 90 -10.52 2.22 19.95
C TYR A 90 -9.90 2.07 18.56
N LEU A 91 -10.56 2.61 17.54
CA LEU A 91 -10.08 2.58 16.16
C LEU A 91 -9.01 3.64 15.86
N GLN A 92 -8.80 4.60 16.78
CA GLN A 92 -7.91 5.75 16.66
C GLN A 92 -8.25 6.59 15.42
N LEU A 93 -9.54 6.84 15.19
CA LEU A 93 -9.99 7.66 14.07
C LEU A 93 -9.69 9.14 14.34
N SER A 94 -9.18 9.84 13.34
CA SER A 94 -9.06 11.29 13.39
C SER A 94 -10.41 11.98 13.19
N GLU A 95 -10.52 13.23 13.61
CA GLU A 95 -11.68 14.10 13.36
C GLU A 95 -12.08 14.20 11.88
N LEU A 96 -11.14 13.97 10.95
CA LEU A 96 -11.42 13.96 9.52
C LEU A 96 -12.05 12.64 9.03
N GLU A 97 -11.80 11.55 9.76
CA GLU A 97 -12.26 10.19 9.43
C GLU A 97 -13.59 9.85 10.08
N ILE A 98 -13.90 10.44 11.23
CA ILE A 98 -15.17 10.24 11.96
C ILE A 98 -16.39 10.50 11.05
N PRO A 99 -16.49 11.64 10.31
CA PRO A 99 -17.62 11.88 9.42
C PRO A 99 -17.75 10.84 8.30
N ARG A 100 -16.64 10.21 7.89
CA ARG A 100 -16.65 9.16 6.85
C ARG A 100 -17.26 7.86 7.34
N CYS A 101 -17.37 7.66 8.64
CA CYS A 101 -17.99 6.48 9.25
C CYS A 101 -19.51 6.63 9.42
N ALA A 102 -20.04 7.85 9.30
CA ALA A 102 -21.45 8.17 9.51
C ALA A 102 -22.26 8.31 8.19
N MET A 103 -21.62 8.12 7.03
CA MET A 103 -22.21 8.23 5.69
C MET A 103 -22.62 6.88 5.10
#